data_AF-A0A952UZW6-F1
#
_entry.id   AF-A0A952UZW6-F1
#
_cell.length_a   1.000
_cell.length_b   1.000
_cell.length_c   1.000
_cell.angle_alpha   90.00
_cell.angle_beta   90.00
_cell.angle_gamma   90.00
#
_symmetry.space_group_name_H-M   'P 1'
#
loop_
_entity.id
_entity.type
_entity.pdbx_description
1 polymer ?
#
loop_
_entity_poly.entity_id
_entity_poly.type
_entity_poly.pdbx_seq_one_letter_code
_entity_poly.pdbx_strand_id
1 'polypeptide(L)'
;MDHRPSGWKVLAIAVPVLALVGYLLWMSYDAGRRAEVLAGQVVVPYLEAIRARDYRRALEAYGTEAHRKRITEPDLAAAYAELASRHGPLTSFELVSAQKQAVIGGDSWVHARYRLTFARGMLAAAYDVKGEGDAARIDASYVQDAAGKGLIPAPR
;
A
#
# COMPACT_ATOMS: atom_id res chain seq x y z
N MET A 1 25.08 8.46 52.45
CA MET A 1 24.33 9.51 51.73
C MET A 1 23.28 8.81 50.88
N ASP A 2 22.05 8.76 51.36
CA ASP A 2 20.94 8.13 50.65
C ASP A 2 20.48 9.01 49.49
N HIS A 3 20.89 8.66 48.26
CA HIS A 3 20.34 9.24 47.04
C HIS A 3 19.01 8.59 46.69
N ARG A 4 17.96 8.82 47.50
CA ARG A 4 16.60 8.57 47.00
C ARG A 4 16.26 9.66 45.98
N PRO A 5 15.94 9.32 44.72
CA PRO A 5 15.54 10.33 43.76
C PRO A 5 14.26 11.01 44.28
N SER A 6 14.35 12.31 44.59
CA SER A 6 13.19 13.11 44.98
C SER A 6 12.11 12.96 43.91
N GLY A 7 10.87 12.62 44.28
CA GLY A 7 9.79 12.34 43.33
C GLY A 7 9.60 13.40 42.23
N TRP A 8 9.95 14.65 42.51
CA TRP A 8 10.06 15.75 41.56
C TRP A 8 11.01 15.48 40.38
N LYS A 9 12.19 14.90 40.61
CA LYS A 9 13.17 14.57 39.56
C LYS A 9 12.69 13.41 38.68
N VAL A 10 11.97 12.46 39.27
CA VAL A 10 11.34 11.35 38.53
C VAL A 10 10.22 11.89 37.63
N LEU A 11 9.38 12.81 38.15
CA LEU A 11 8.36 13.51 37.37
C LEU A 11 8.95 14.39 36.26
N ALA A 12 10.02 15.12 36.55
CA ALA A 12 10.70 15.99 35.58
C ALA A 12 11.33 15.23 34.40
N ILE A 13 11.59 13.92 34.55
CA ILE A 13 12.10 13.04 33.48
C ILE A 13 10.97 12.26 32.82
N ALA A 14 10.02 11.74 33.60
CA ALA A 14 8.92 10.92 33.08
C ALA A 14 7.99 11.72 32.16
N VAL A 15 7.70 12.99 32.48
CA VAL A 15 6.78 13.82 31.68
C VAL A 15 7.34 14.11 30.28
N PRO A 16 8.59 14.57 30.09
CA PRO A 16 9.18 14.74 28.76
C PRO A 16 9.29 13.44 27.97
N VAL A 17 9.60 12.31 28.63
CA VAL A 17 9.69 11.01 27.95
C VAL A 17 8.33 10.56 27.44
N LEU A 18 7.27 10.69 28.25
CA LEU A 18 5.91 10.37 27.81
C LEU A 18 5.42 11.31 26.69
N ALA A 19 5.75 12.60 26.76
CA ALA A 19 5.45 13.55 25.69
C ALA A 19 6.18 13.20 24.38
N LEU A 20 7.46 12.82 24.46
CA LEU A 20 8.23 12.36 23.30
C LEU A 20 7.64 11.09 22.70
N VAL A 21 7.30 10.10 23.53
CA VAL A 21 6.64 8.86 23.07
C VAL A 21 5.29 9.18 22.40
N GLY A 22 4.48 10.06 23.01
CA GLY A 22 3.21 10.50 22.42
C GLY A 22 3.38 11.20 21.08
N TYR A 23 4.39 12.07 20.95
CA TYR A 23 4.71 12.75 19.70
C TYR A 23 5.20 11.79 18.61
N LEU A 24 6.05 10.82 18.95
CA LEU A 24 6.50 9.79 18.02
C LEU A 24 5.33 8.92 17.52
N LEU A 25 4.43 8.51 18.43
CA LEU A 25 3.22 7.77 18.07
C LEU A 25 2.30 8.58 17.15
N TRP A 26 2.12 9.88 17.44
CA TRP A 26 1.34 10.77 16.60
C TRP A 26 1.94 10.94 15.21
N MET A 27 3.27 11.14 15.10
CA MET A 27 3.95 11.22 13.80
C MET A 27 3.83 9.92 13.00
N SER A 28 3.95 8.76 13.64
CA SER A 28 3.75 7.47 12.99
C SER A 28 2.30 7.28 12.52
N TYR A 29 1.32 7.72 13.32
CA TYR A 29 -0.09 7.68 12.95
C TYR A 29 -0.37 8.60 11.74
N ASP A 30 0.11 9.84 11.76
CA ASP A 30 -0.05 10.78 10.65
C ASP A 30 0.63 10.27 9.37
N ALA A 31 1.84 9.71 9.48
CA ALA A 31 2.52 9.08 8.35
C ALA A 31 1.73 7.90 7.76
N GLY A 32 1.09 7.08 8.62
CA GLY A 32 0.19 6.01 8.21
C GLY A 32 -1.04 6.53 7.48
N ARG A 33 -1.71 7.56 8.02
CA ARG A 33 -2.88 8.18 7.39
C ARG A 33 -2.55 8.78 6.01
N ARG A 34 -1.40 9.45 5.87
CA ARG A 34 -0.95 9.96 4.57
C ARG A 34 -0.68 8.82 3.58
N ALA A 35 -0.10 7.73 4.05
CA ALA A 35 0.12 6.54 3.23
C ALA A 35 -1.20 5.90 2.77
N GLU A 36 -2.21 5.81 3.65
CA GLU A 36 -3.56 5.33 3.30
C GLU A 36 -4.20 6.20 2.21
N VAL A 37 -4.12 7.53 2.37
CA VAL A 37 -4.67 8.48 1.40
C VAL A 37 -3.97 8.35 0.04
N LEU A 38 -2.64 8.33 0.04
CA LEU A 38 -1.85 8.20 -1.20
C LEU A 38 -2.16 6.88 -1.93
N ALA A 39 -2.20 5.77 -1.19
CA ALA A 39 -2.57 4.47 -1.76
C ALA A 39 -4.01 4.46 -2.28
N GLY A 40 -4.95 5.03 -1.52
CA GLY A 40 -6.35 5.12 -1.90
C GLY A 40 -6.59 5.90 -3.19
N GLN A 41 -5.81 6.96 -3.45
CA GLN A 41 -5.93 7.78 -4.66
C GLN A 41 -5.63 7.02 -5.95
N VAL A 42 -4.84 5.94 -5.90
CA VAL A 42 -4.35 5.25 -7.10
C VAL A 42 -4.81 3.79 -7.14
N VAL A 43 -4.67 3.08 -6.03
CA VAL A 43 -4.96 1.64 -5.95
C VAL A 43 -6.45 1.36 -6.02
N VAL A 44 -7.29 2.20 -5.41
CA VAL A 44 -8.75 2.02 -5.49
C VAL A 44 -9.26 2.21 -6.92
N PRO A 45 -8.97 3.32 -7.63
CA PRO A 45 -9.36 3.46 -9.04
C PRO A 45 -8.83 2.33 -9.93
N TYR A 46 -7.60 1.86 -9.68
CA TYR A 46 -7.03 0.71 -10.38
C TYR A 46 -7.86 -0.57 -10.17
N LEU A 47 -8.16 -0.92 -8.92
CA LEU A 47 -8.96 -2.11 -8.59
C LEU A 47 -10.39 -2.02 -9.10
N GLU A 48 -10.98 -0.82 -9.10
CA GLU A 48 -12.29 -0.57 -9.70
C GLU A 48 -12.26 -0.81 -11.22
N ALA A 49 -11.23 -0.32 -11.90
CA ALA A 49 -11.04 -0.53 -13.33
C ALA A 49 -10.84 -2.01 -13.67
N ILE A 50 -10.03 -2.75 -12.90
CA ILE A 50 -9.86 -4.20 -13.04
C ILE A 50 -11.20 -4.93 -12.84
N ARG A 51 -11.96 -4.58 -11.80
CA ARG A 51 -13.28 -5.16 -11.54
C ARG A 51 -14.26 -4.92 -12.69
N ALA A 52 -14.23 -3.71 -13.26
CA ALA A 52 -15.03 -3.32 -14.42
C ALA A 52 -14.49 -3.88 -15.75
N ARG A 53 -13.32 -4.52 -15.76
CA ARG A 53 -12.60 -5.00 -16.95
C ARG A 53 -12.21 -3.86 -17.91
N ASP A 54 -12.03 -2.65 -17.39
CA ASP A 54 -11.50 -1.49 -18.10
C ASP A 54 -9.97 -1.45 -17.93
N TYR A 55 -9.28 -2.35 -18.63
CA TYR A 55 -7.83 -2.53 -18.47
C TYR A 55 -7.02 -1.33 -18.97
N ARG A 56 -7.57 -0.58 -19.92
CA ARG A 56 -6.97 0.68 -20.39
C ARG A 56 -6.89 1.69 -19.25
N ARG A 57 -8.01 1.91 -18.55
CA ARG A 57 -8.04 2.80 -17.38
C ARG A 57 -7.18 2.26 -16.23
N ALA A 58 -7.13 0.94 -16.06
CA ALA A 58 -6.26 0.33 -15.06
C ALA A 58 -4.77 0.62 -15.33
N LEU A 59 -4.34 0.59 -16.60
CA LEU A 59 -2.97 0.91 -16.99
C LEU A 59 -2.57 2.37 -16.77
N GLU A 60 -3.52 3.31 -16.76
CA GLU A 60 -3.25 4.72 -16.46
C GLU A 60 -2.74 4.92 -15.01
N ALA A 61 -3.10 4.01 -14.10
CA ALA A 61 -2.62 4.01 -12.73
C ALA A 61 -1.20 3.41 -12.56
N TYR A 62 -0.65 2.73 -13.58
CA TYR A 62 0.64 2.04 -13.51
C TYR A 62 1.80 2.87 -14.08
N GLY A 63 2.80 3.07 -13.21
CA GLY A 63 4.20 3.37 -13.56
C GLY A 63 4.45 4.56 -14.49
N THR A 64 5.71 4.68 -14.90
CA THR A 64 6.12 5.60 -15.98
C THR A 64 5.71 5.05 -17.34
N GLU A 65 5.78 5.86 -18.39
CA GLU A 65 5.51 5.39 -19.77
C GLU A 65 6.41 4.22 -20.19
N ALA A 66 7.62 4.13 -19.63
CA ALA A 66 8.51 2.98 -19.82
C ALA A 66 7.96 1.67 -19.22
N HIS A 67 7.22 1.74 -18.10
CA HIS A 67 6.57 0.59 -17.47
C HIS A 67 5.31 0.17 -18.23
N ARG A 68 4.51 1.13 -18.71
CA ARG A 68 3.33 0.87 -19.55
C ARG A 68 3.67 0.18 -20.88
N LYS A 69 4.92 0.26 -21.34
CA LYS A 69 5.41 -0.49 -22.51
C LYS A 69 5.70 -1.96 -22.23
N ARG A 70 5.84 -2.37 -20.95
CA ARG A 70 6.15 -3.75 -20.56
C ARG A 70 4.91 -4.58 -20.23
N ILE A 71 3.81 -3.92 -19.85
CA ILE A 71 2.54 -4.56 -19.51
C ILE A 71 1.46 -3.98 -20.41
N THR A 72 0.82 -4.83 -21.21
CA THR A 72 -0.23 -4.44 -22.13
C THR A 72 -1.62 -4.75 -21.56
N GLU A 73 -2.67 -4.19 -22.16
CA GLU A 73 -4.05 -4.51 -21.77
C GLU A 73 -4.33 -6.03 -21.87
N PRO A 74 -3.91 -6.75 -22.92
CA PRO A 74 -4.00 -8.20 -22.98
C PRO A 74 -3.32 -8.93 -21.81
N ASP A 75 -2.17 -8.46 -21.33
CA ASP A 75 -1.44 -9.11 -20.23
C ASP A 75 -2.23 -8.99 -18.91
N LEU A 76 -2.75 -7.79 -18.63
CA LEU A 76 -3.63 -7.55 -17.47
C LEU A 76 -4.93 -8.34 -17.58
N ALA A 77 -5.53 -8.38 -18.76
CA ALA A 77 -6.75 -9.15 -19.02
C ALA A 77 -6.52 -10.65 -18.81
N ALA A 78 -5.40 -11.18 -19.29
CA ALA A 78 -5.02 -12.59 -19.12
C ALA A 78 -4.77 -12.92 -17.65
N ALA A 79 -4.01 -12.09 -16.94
CA ALA A 79 -3.76 -12.27 -15.50
C ALA A 79 -5.06 -12.25 -14.69
N TYR A 80 -5.96 -11.31 -14.97
CA TYR A 80 -7.27 -11.27 -14.30
C TYR A 80 -8.15 -12.46 -14.68
N ALA A 81 -8.16 -12.88 -15.95
CA ALA A 81 -8.90 -14.05 -16.40
C ALA A 81 -8.43 -15.33 -15.71
N GLU A 82 -7.12 -15.49 -15.51
CA GLU A 82 -6.55 -16.61 -14.75
C GLU A 82 -7.06 -16.59 -13.30
N LEU A 83 -6.99 -15.45 -12.62
CA LEU A 83 -7.52 -15.30 -11.26
C LEU A 83 -9.02 -15.57 -11.19
N ALA A 84 -9.79 -15.03 -12.13
CA ALA A 84 -11.24 -15.18 -12.19
C ALA A 84 -11.66 -16.62 -12.50
N SER A 85 -10.88 -17.36 -13.29
CA SER A 85 -11.14 -18.77 -13.58
C SER A 85 -11.07 -19.62 -12.31
N ARG A 86 -10.11 -19.31 -11.42
CA ARG A 86 -9.86 -20.02 -10.16
C ARG A 86 -10.79 -19.58 -9.03
N HIS A 87 -10.98 -18.27 -8.87
CA HIS A 87 -11.65 -17.69 -7.70
C HIS A 87 -13.00 -17.04 -8.02
N GLY A 88 -13.45 -17.03 -9.28
CA GLY A 88 -14.62 -16.26 -9.70
C GLY A 88 -14.31 -14.76 -9.83
N PRO A 89 -15.30 -13.91 -10.17
CA PRO A 89 -15.06 -12.47 -10.32
C PRO A 89 -14.71 -11.80 -8.99
N LEU A 90 -13.95 -10.70 -9.06
CA LEU A 90 -13.67 -9.83 -7.91
C LEU A 90 -14.96 -9.12 -7.47
N THR A 91 -15.34 -9.26 -6.20
CA THR A 91 -16.57 -8.69 -5.65
C THR A 91 -16.29 -7.43 -4.84
N SER A 92 -15.25 -7.45 -4.00
CA SER A 92 -14.86 -6.33 -3.15
C SER A 92 -13.36 -6.35 -2.86
N PHE A 93 -12.85 -5.23 -2.36
CA PHE A 93 -11.48 -5.10 -1.92
C PHE A 93 -11.42 -4.14 -0.73
N GLU A 94 -10.47 -4.35 0.16
CA GLU A 94 -10.33 -3.60 1.41
C GLU A 94 -8.85 -3.31 1.66
N LEU A 95 -8.52 -2.07 2.04
CA LEU A 95 -7.18 -1.73 2.50
C LEU A 95 -6.94 -2.35 3.88
N VAL A 96 -5.94 -3.21 3.99
CA VAL A 96 -5.52 -3.85 5.25
C VAL A 96 -4.49 -2.99 5.98
N SER A 97 -3.55 -2.41 5.23
CA SER A 97 -2.51 -1.54 5.80
C SER A 97 -1.86 -0.72 4.70
N ALA A 98 -1.49 0.53 5.00
CA ALA A 98 -0.56 1.30 4.18
C ALA A 98 0.59 1.79 5.06
N GLN A 99 1.83 1.54 4.62
CA GLN A 99 3.02 1.89 5.36
C GLN A 99 3.96 2.69 4.47
N LYS A 100 4.41 3.85 4.96
CA LYS A 100 5.48 4.61 4.32
C LYS A 100 6.78 3.81 4.42
N GLN A 101 7.38 3.46 3.28
CA GLN A 101 8.65 2.73 3.22
C GLN A 101 9.85 3.68 3.23
N ALA A 102 9.86 4.69 2.36
CA ALA A 102 11.03 5.53 2.16
C ALA A 102 10.67 6.91 1.60
N VAL A 103 11.62 7.83 1.72
CA VAL A 103 11.68 9.05 0.91
C VAL A 103 13.04 9.06 0.21
N ILE A 104 13.05 9.02 -1.12
CA ILE A 104 14.28 8.99 -1.92
C ILE A 104 14.19 10.10 -2.95
N GLY A 105 15.13 11.05 -2.93
CA GLY A 105 15.14 12.15 -3.91
C GLY A 105 13.93 13.07 -3.87
N GLY A 106 13.17 13.10 -2.77
CA GLY A 106 11.91 13.85 -2.65
C GLY A 106 10.66 13.03 -2.97
N ASP A 107 10.81 11.84 -3.57
CA ASP A 107 9.71 10.94 -3.86
C ASP A 107 9.34 10.11 -2.63
N SER A 108 8.04 9.96 -2.37
CA SER A 108 7.52 9.15 -1.27
C SER A 108 7.12 7.77 -1.74
N TRP A 109 7.51 6.75 -1.00
CA TRP A 109 7.20 5.35 -1.30
C TRP A 109 6.30 4.78 -0.23
N VAL A 110 5.18 4.19 -0.65
CA VAL A 110 4.17 3.59 0.22
C VAL A 110 3.94 2.15 -0.21
N HIS A 111 4.00 1.24 0.75
CA HIS A 111 3.58 -0.14 0.58
C HIS A 111 2.17 -0.32 1.12
N ALA A 112 1.22 -0.61 0.24
CA ALA A 112 -0.18 -0.80 0.58
C ALA A 112 -0.59 -2.26 0.38
N ARG A 113 -1.21 -2.85 1.40
CA ARG A 113 -1.73 -4.22 1.36
C ARG A 113 -3.25 -4.18 1.31
N TYR A 114 -3.82 -4.89 0.34
CA TYR A 114 -5.25 -5.04 0.16
C TYR A 114 -5.66 -6.49 0.30
N ARG A 115 -6.85 -6.69 0.86
CA ARG A 115 -7.57 -7.96 0.80
C ARG A 115 -8.52 -7.89 -0.39
N LEU A 116 -8.37 -8.81 -1.34
CA LEU A 116 -9.23 -8.94 -2.50
C LEU A 116 -10.20 -10.09 -2.27
N THR A 117 -11.51 -9.80 -2.31
CA THR A 117 -12.55 -10.81 -2.17
C THR A 117 -13.11 -11.15 -3.54
N PHE A 118 -13.01 -12.42 -3.91
CA PHE A 118 -13.59 -12.99 -5.12
C PHE A 118 -14.77 -13.89 -4.74
N ALA A 119 -15.62 -14.23 -5.70
CA ALA A 119 -16.83 -15.03 -5.45
C ALA A 119 -16.56 -16.40 -4.79
N ARG A 120 -15.36 -16.97 -4.97
CA ARG A 120 -14.95 -18.29 -4.46
C ARG A 120 -13.63 -18.24 -3.68
N GLY A 121 -13.27 -17.10 -3.07
CA GLY A 121 -12.09 -17.03 -2.21
C GLY A 121 -11.59 -15.62 -1.93
N MET A 122 -10.53 -15.53 -1.12
CA MET A 122 -9.86 -14.28 -0.81
C MET A 122 -8.38 -14.38 -1.18
N LEU A 123 -7.83 -13.29 -1.70
CA LEU A 123 -6.40 -13.14 -2.00
C LEU A 123 -5.83 -11.92 -1.30
N ALA A 124 -4.53 -11.95 -1.02
CA ALA A 124 -3.80 -10.78 -0.56
C ALA A 124 -3.11 -10.13 -1.76
N ALA A 125 -3.25 -8.82 -1.90
CA ALA A 125 -2.49 -8.03 -2.86
C ALA A 125 -1.66 -6.99 -2.12
N ALA A 126 -0.48 -6.69 -2.65
CA ALA A 126 0.36 -5.61 -2.19
C ALA A 126 0.71 -4.71 -3.37
N TYR A 127 0.79 -3.41 -3.12
CA TYR A 127 1.08 -2.39 -4.11
C TYR A 127 2.15 -1.46 -3.56
N ASP A 128 3.22 -1.25 -4.31
CA ASP A 128 4.14 -0.15 -4.04
C ASP A 128 3.67 1.06 -4.83
N VAL A 129 3.37 2.12 -4.11
CA VAL A 129 2.85 3.37 -4.63
C VAL A 129 3.95 4.42 -4.48
N LYS A 130 4.30 5.04 -5.59
CA LYS A 130 5.25 6.14 -5.65
C LYS A 130 4.50 7.46 -5.77
N GLY A 131 4.69 8.35 -4.79
CA GLY A 131 4.27 9.75 -4.87
C GLY A 131 5.40 10.62 -5.39
N GLU A 132 5.17 11.28 -6.52
CA GLU A 132 6.09 12.21 -7.20
C GLU A 132 5.41 13.59 -7.25
N GLY A 133 5.78 14.50 -6.34
CA GLY A 133 5.11 15.80 -6.20
C GLY A 133 3.62 15.65 -5.83
N ASP A 134 2.73 16.18 -6.66
CA ASP A 134 1.27 16.10 -6.49
C ASP A 134 0.63 14.85 -7.13
N ALA A 135 1.43 14.01 -7.81
CA ALA A 135 0.95 12.81 -8.50
C ALA A 135 1.37 11.53 -7.76
N ALA A 136 0.53 10.49 -7.85
CA ALA A 136 0.82 9.18 -7.30
C ALA A 136 0.58 8.10 -8.36
N ARG A 137 1.38 7.03 -8.31
CA ARG A 137 1.36 5.94 -9.32
C ARG A 137 1.65 4.61 -8.65
N ILE A 138 1.09 3.52 -9.16
CA ILE A 138 1.49 2.15 -8.78
C ILE A 138 2.78 1.84 -9.51
N ASP A 139 3.86 1.66 -8.77
CA ASP A 139 5.15 1.25 -9.30
C ASP A 139 5.21 -0.28 -9.43
N ALA A 140 4.69 -0.97 -8.42
CA ALA A 140 4.68 -2.43 -8.36
C ALA A 140 3.37 -2.96 -7.79
N SER A 141 2.97 -4.15 -8.25
CA SER A 141 1.88 -4.93 -7.67
C SER A 141 2.28 -6.37 -7.49
N TYR A 142 1.85 -6.98 -6.39
CA TYR A 142 2.10 -8.35 -6.03
C TYR A 142 0.80 -8.98 -5.55
N VAL A 143 0.27 -9.96 -6.27
CA VAL A 143 -0.87 -10.75 -5.78
C VAL A 143 -0.32 -12.06 -5.23
N GLN A 144 -0.51 -12.32 -3.94
CA GLN A 144 -0.12 -13.56 -3.30
C GLN A 144 -1.35 -14.44 -3.13
N ASP A 145 -1.26 -15.68 -3.60
CA ASP A 145 -2.18 -16.74 -3.17
C ASP A 145 -1.90 -17.15 -1.71
N ALA A 146 -2.77 -17.99 -1.14
CA ALA A 146 -2.59 -18.52 0.21
C ALA A 146 -1.29 -19.33 0.39
N ALA A 147 -0.62 -19.71 -0.71
CA ALA A 147 0.66 -20.41 -0.74
C ALA A 147 1.86 -19.45 -0.93
N GLY A 148 1.65 -18.14 -1.01
CA GLY A 148 2.70 -17.12 -1.16
C GLY A 148 3.28 -16.99 -2.56
N LYS A 149 2.69 -17.62 -3.61
CA LYS A 149 3.16 -17.42 -5.00
C LYS A 149 2.62 -16.11 -5.56
N GLY A 150 3.54 -15.25 -6.01
CA GLY A 150 3.24 -13.99 -6.68
C GLY A 150 2.70 -14.22 -8.09
N LEU A 151 1.43 -13.84 -8.33
CA LEU A 151 0.74 -14.05 -9.61
C LEU A 151 0.92 -12.92 -10.62
N ILE A 152 1.51 -11.79 -10.21
CA ILE A 152 1.96 -10.74 -11.14
C ILE A 152 3.29 -10.22 -10.58
N PRO A 153 4.43 -10.48 -11.23
CA PRO A 153 5.66 -9.78 -10.90
C PRO A 153 5.53 -8.34 -11.38
N ALA A 154 5.68 -7.37 -10.48
CA ALA A 154 6.13 -6.07 -10.89
C ALA A 154 7.51 -6.22 -11.56
N PRO A 155 7.76 -5.57 -12.71
CA PRO A 155 9.11 -5.45 -13.23
C PRO A 155 9.94 -4.69 -12.18
N ARG A 156 11.12 -5.21 -11.84
CA ARG A 156 12.18 -4.38 -11.25
C ARG A 156 12.75 -3.43 -12.31
#